data_AF-A0A844DWH9-F1
#
_entry.id   AF-A0A844DWH9-F1
#
_cell.length_a   1.000
_cell.length_b   1.000
_cell.length_c   1.000
_cell.angle_alpha   90.00
_cell.angle_beta   90.00
_cell.angle_gamma   90.00
#
_symmetry.space_group_name_H-M   'P 1'
#
loop_
_entity.id
_entity.type
_entity.pdbx_description
1 polymer ?
#
loop_
_entity_poly.entity_id
_entity_poly.type
_entity_poly.pdbx_seq_one_letter_code
_entity_poly.pdbx_strand_id
1 'polypeptide(L)'
;MMRVNHNNRIFRGDFLKLSDKQKKMLQGAVAPTIVATLIFFITYFFFGMENTMIGPFATLSFLRCRNMCNHYECLIRNFSVYMIMAVLSFLAVLNLPLCIIVNAIALFWIACLLIDEYNPNNYFPAGMALIFFQIAPVHTVSDLGNRLLALLASFGIVFLFACFLSLNTTVQNRLKALISDGFDVCKELLAQTGCITADSHSAQNETSEQVPELHKKLCTINQHISREIYSANRATLRLKGKTNWYCRFVLVFQIINYLTDHAQEDNNQQTARGIYEKFYAQFQEIEPATDYRRLNFRIRKPDIRNLRFRFALRQVIVLTPCLVLAYLWQTNNIYWLVISVFFMMIPFTEYTMQRVRQRVFGTMAGIVLSFILFTIFPDFTSRVVIMTAANFLIYATDGYGPTVAFITCSALALQSIDSNIPVVLTQRLIYTLLGGGIALLSNRYIFPVRLQKQMQYLFELLRTLREQLAEIGIHTTPGDDSRRHQIDQLIIKSYLLSTRAEDLQESLPEMQKHSDFEDARKQHMEFLASYLAQYMA
;
A
#
# COMPACT_ATOMS: atom_id res chain seq x y z
N MET A 1 -25.60 -36.14 -53.40
CA MET A 1 -25.51 -34.72 -53.81
C MET A 1 -26.54 -33.96 -52.97
N MET A 2 -26.27 -32.95 -52.15
CA MET A 2 -25.17 -32.01 -51.99
C MET A 2 -25.08 -31.60 -50.51
N ARG A 3 -23.87 -31.24 -50.06
CA ARG A 3 -23.57 -30.56 -48.81
C ARG A 3 -24.43 -29.30 -48.64
N VAL A 4 -25.03 -29.10 -47.47
CA VAL A 4 -25.44 -27.76 -47.02
C VAL A 4 -24.57 -27.37 -45.83
N ASN A 5 -23.84 -26.28 -46.06
CA ASN A 5 -22.77 -25.71 -45.25
C ASN A 5 -23.20 -25.39 -43.80
N HIS A 6 -22.36 -25.84 -42.87
CA HIS A 6 -22.07 -25.12 -41.63
C HIS A 6 -21.42 -23.77 -41.97
N ASN A 7 -22.21 -22.70 -42.01
CA ASN A 7 -21.69 -21.32 -41.88
C ASN A 7 -22.86 -20.36 -41.68
N ASN A 8 -23.35 -20.24 -40.44
CA ASN A 8 -24.15 -19.09 -40.02
C ASN A 8 -24.22 -18.91 -38.49
N ARG A 9 -23.12 -19.20 -37.78
CA ARG A 9 -22.94 -18.86 -36.35
C ARG A 9 -21.70 -17.99 -36.11
N ILE A 10 -21.40 -17.09 -37.04
CA ILE A 10 -20.41 -16.05 -36.86
C ILE A 10 -21.08 -14.77 -37.34
N PHE A 11 -21.90 -14.13 -36.49
CA PHE A 11 -22.31 -12.71 -36.55
C PHE A 11 -23.45 -12.47 -35.55
N ARG A 12 -23.17 -12.67 -34.26
CA ARG A 12 -23.98 -12.09 -33.18
C ARG A 12 -23.11 -11.87 -31.94
N GLY A 13 -22.45 -10.71 -31.91
CA GLY A 13 -22.25 -9.93 -30.68
C GLY A 13 -21.48 -10.54 -29.50
N ASP A 14 -20.40 -11.28 -29.70
CA ASP A 14 -19.41 -11.59 -28.64
C ASP A 14 -18.15 -10.71 -28.76
N PHE A 15 -18.31 -9.43 -29.14
CA PHE A 15 -17.24 -8.45 -28.95
C PHE A 15 -17.27 -7.97 -27.49
N LEU A 16 -16.32 -8.48 -26.70
CA LEU A 16 -15.97 -8.08 -25.32
C LEU A 16 -17.01 -8.42 -24.23
N LYS A 17 -17.21 -9.71 -23.93
CA LYS A 17 -17.61 -10.09 -22.56
C LYS A 17 -16.45 -9.79 -21.60
N LEU A 18 -16.47 -8.61 -21.00
CA LEU A 18 -15.56 -8.23 -19.92
C LEU A 18 -15.70 -9.24 -18.78
N SER A 19 -14.57 -9.77 -18.30
CA SER A 19 -14.51 -10.61 -17.11
C SER A 19 -15.10 -9.87 -15.90
N ASP A 20 -15.70 -10.56 -14.94
CA ASP A 20 -16.24 -9.93 -13.72
C ASP A 20 -15.17 -9.17 -12.92
N LYS A 21 -13.90 -9.60 -13.02
CA LYS A 21 -12.77 -8.84 -12.52
C LYS A 21 -12.66 -7.47 -13.21
N GLN A 22 -12.73 -7.44 -14.54
CA GLN A 22 -12.64 -6.20 -15.33
C GLN A 22 -13.83 -5.27 -15.05
N LYS A 23 -15.04 -5.80 -14.88
CA LYS A 23 -16.21 -4.99 -14.51
C LYS A 23 -16.03 -4.31 -13.15
N LYS A 24 -15.57 -5.05 -12.13
CA LYS A 24 -15.29 -4.48 -10.80
C LYS A 24 -14.22 -3.40 -10.85
N MET A 25 -13.19 -3.58 -11.67
CA MET A 25 -12.15 -2.56 -11.87
C MET A 25 -12.69 -1.30 -12.52
N LEU A 26 -13.49 -1.45 -13.58
CA LEU A 26 -14.09 -0.32 -14.29
C LEU A 26 -15.02 0.49 -13.37
N GLN A 27 -15.84 -0.19 -12.57
CA GLN A 27 -16.68 0.45 -11.55
C GLN A 27 -15.83 1.15 -10.47
N GLY A 28 -14.75 0.51 -10.02
CA GLY A 28 -13.85 1.06 -9.01
C GLY A 28 -13.05 2.29 -9.46
N ALA A 29 -12.93 2.52 -10.78
CA ALA A 29 -12.21 3.62 -11.40
C ALA A 29 -13.05 4.91 -11.55
N VAL A 30 -14.38 4.82 -11.52
CA VAL A 30 -15.26 5.99 -11.75
C VAL A 30 -15.04 7.09 -10.71
N ALA A 31 -15.15 6.74 -9.42
CA ALA A 31 -14.99 7.70 -8.32
C ALA A 31 -13.63 8.45 -8.34
N PRO A 32 -12.46 7.78 -8.43
CA PRO A 32 -11.18 8.49 -8.47
C PRO A 32 -11.00 9.34 -9.72
N THR A 33 -11.57 8.96 -10.87
CA THR A 33 -11.53 9.81 -12.08
C THR A 33 -12.34 11.08 -11.90
N ILE A 34 -13.54 11.00 -11.31
CA ILE A 34 -14.36 12.18 -11.02
C ILE A 34 -13.62 13.10 -10.05
N VAL A 35 -13.04 12.55 -8.98
CA VAL A 35 -12.26 13.34 -8.02
C VAL A 35 -11.04 14.00 -8.70
N ALA A 36 -10.28 13.26 -9.50
CA ALA A 36 -9.10 13.79 -10.20
C ALA A 36 -9.45 14.92 -11.18
N THR A 37 -10.50 14.72 -11.97
CA THR A 37 -10.95 15.70 -12.98
C THR A 37 -11.51 16.96 -12.32
N LEU A 38 -12.31 16.81 -11.26
CA LEU A 38 -12.85 17.94 -10.50
C LEU A 38 -11.74 18.77 -9.85
N ILE A 39 -10.75 18.12 -9.22
CA ILE A 39 -9.58 18.81 -8.67
C ILE A 39 -8.80 19.53 -9.77
N PHE A 40 -8.57 18.89 -10.91
CA PHE A 40 -7.87 19.49 -12.04
C PHE A 40 -8.57 20.77 -12.52
N PHE A 41 -9.88 20.74 -12.78
CA PHE A 41 -10.60 21.92 -13.27
C PHE A 41 -10.66 23.04 -12.23
N ILE A 42 -10.90 22.72 -10.95
CA ILE A 42 -10.97 23.75 -9.90
C ILE A 42 -9.59 24.41 -9.72
N THR A 43 -8.52 23.62 -9.69
CA THR A 43 -7.16 24.18 -9.57
C THR A 43 -6.76 24.99 -10.81
N TYR A 44 -7.11 24.51 -12.01
CA TYR A 44 -6.86 25.20 -13.27
C TYR A 44 -7.54 26.58 -13.32
N PHE A 45 -8.86 26.64 -13.10
CA PHE A 45 -9.65 27.85 -13.30
C PHE A 45 -9.51 28.87 -12.17
N PHE A 46 -9.43 28.43 -10.91
CA PHE A 46 -9.43 29.33 -9.76
C PHE A 46 -8.03 29.67 -9.23
N PHE A 47 -7.05 28.78 -9.40
CA PHE A 47 -5.73 28.91 -8.79
C PHE A 47 -4.57 28.89 -9.80
N GLY A 48 -4.87 28.78 -11.09
CA GLY A 48 -3.88 28.80 -12.17
C GLY A 48 -3.21 27.47 -12.47
N MET A 49 -2.52 27.43 -13.62
CA MET A 49 -1.91 26.24 -14.18
C MET A 49 -0.86 25.58 -13.29
N GLU A 50 -0.11 26.37 -12.53
CA GLU A 50 0.95 25.90 -11.63
C GLU A 50 0.42 24.97 -10.53
N ASN A 51 -0.86 25.09 -10.17
CA ASN A 51 -1.48 24.33 -9.09
C ASN A 51 -2.22 23.08 -9.58
N THR A 52 -2.32 22.86 -10.89
CA THR A 52 -2.95 21.66 -11.49
C THR A 52 -2.23 20.36 -11.12
N MET A 53 -0.94 20.44 -10.79
CA MET A 53 -0.13 19.32 -10.33
C MET A 53 -0.55 18.77 -8.96
N ILE A 54 -1.48 19.43 -8.25
CA ILE A 54 -2.07 18.92 -7.00
C ILE A 54 -2.93 17.66 -7.25
N GLY A 55 -3.61 17.60 -8.38
CA GLY A 55 -4.58 16.55 -8.72
C GLY A 55 -4.07 15.11 -8.54
N PRO A 56 -2.94 14.72 -9.16
CA PRO A 56 -2.48 13.33 -9.14
C PRO A 56 -2.17 12.80 -7.74
N PHE A 57 -1.46 13.57 -6.89
CA PHE A 57 -1.11 13.08 -5.54
C PHE A 57 -2.28 13.22 -4.56
N ALA A 58 -3.17 14.20 -4.73
CA ALA A 58 -4.39 14.31 -3.93
C ALA A 58 -5.34 13.14 -4.20
N THR A 59 -5.50 12.75 -5.48
CA THR A 59 -6.33 11.59 -5.86
C THR A 59 -5.72 10.28 -5.38
N LEU A 60 -4.38 10.15 -5.42
CA LEU A 60 -3.70 8.98 -4.86
C LEU A 60 -3.92 8.85 -3.34
N SER A 61 -3.94 9.98 -2.62
CA SER A 61 -4.32 10.02 -1.20
C SER A 61 -5.78 9.61 -0.99
N PHE A 62 -6.71 10.10 -1.81
CA PHE A 62 -8.12 9.67 -1.77
C PHE A 62 -8.26 8.15 -1.96
N LEU A 63 -7.65 7.60 -3.01
CA LEU A 63 -7.68 6.15 -3.30
C LEU A 63 -7.17 5.30 -2.15
N ARG A 64 -6.19 5.80 -1.43
CA ARG A 64 -5.60 5.11 -0.30
C ARG A 64 -6.47 5.20 0.94
N CYS A 65 -7.09 6.35 1.18
CA CYS A 65 -7.90 6.59 2.37
C CYS A 65 -9.35 6.11 2.22
N ARG A 66 -9.89 5.92 1.00
CA ARG A 66 -11.33 5.64 0.79
C ARG A 66 -11.84 4.36 1.45
N ASN A 67 -10.97 3.36 1.64
CA ASN A 67 -11.34 2.06 2.22
C ASN A 67 -10.92 1.91 3.70
N MET A 68 -10.34 2.95 4.31
CA MET A 68 -9.80 2.86 5.68
C MET A 68 -10.85 3.18 6.73
N CYS A 69 -10.76 2.49 7.88
CA CYS A 69 -11.63 2.72 9.03
C CYS A 69 -11.70 4.18 9.49
N ASN A 70 -10.53 4.81 9.69
CA ASN A 70 -10.38 6.20 10.13
C ASN A 70 -9.97 7.10 8.97
N HIS A 71 -10.74 6.99 7.89
CA HIS A 71 -10.51 7.68 6.63
C HIS A 71 -10.21 9.19 6.81
N TYR A 72 -10.98 9.89 7.65
CA TYR A 72 -10.85 11.35 7.84
C TYR A 72 -9.58 11.77 8.57
N GLU A 73 -9.22 11.10 9.67
CA GLU A 73 -8.00 11.40 10.42
C GLU A 73 -6.76 11.10 9.56
N CYS A 74 -6.83 10.08 8.70
CA CYS A 74 -5.81 9.80 7.70
C CYS A 74 -5.66 10.94 6.67
N LEU A 75 -6.77 11.44 6.13
CA LEU A 75 -6.77 12.55 5.19
C LEU A 75 -6.19 13.82 5.81
N ILE A 76 -6.61 14.19 7.02
CA ILE A 76 -6.11 15.38 7.73
C ILE A 76 -4.60 15.28 7.91
N ARG A 77 -4.09 14.11 8.32
CA ARG A 77 -2.66 13.90 8.47
C ARG A 77 -1.91 14.04 7.14
N ASN A 78 -2.44 13.48 6.05
CA ASN A 78 -1.82 13.59 4.72
C ASN A 78 -1.85 15.05 4.23
N PHE A 79 -2.94 15.77 4.48
CA PHE A 79 -3.06 17.20 4.19
C PHE A 79 -1.98 18.01 4.91
N SER A 80 -1.78 17.79 6.22
CA SER A 80 -0.71 18.47 6.99
C SER A 80 0.68 18.21 6.41
N VAL A 81 0.96 16.97 5.98
CA VAL A 81 2.23 16.66 5.31
C VAL A 81 2.38 17.46 4.03
N TYR A 82 1.34 17.56 3.19
CA TYR A 82 1.42 18.30 1.93
C TYR A 82 1.52 19.82 2.09
N MET A 83 0.90 20.38 3.12
CA MET A 83 1.11 21.79 3.49
C MET A 83 2.58 22.06 3.81
N ILE A 84 3.21 21.17 4.58
CA ILE A 84 4.66 21.25 4.86
C ILE A 84 5.47 21.08 3.57
N MET A 85 5.09 20.14 2.69
CA MET A 85 5.77 19.94 1.40
C MET A 85 5.71 21.17 0.49
N ALA A 86 4.58 21.89 0.47
CA ALA A 86 4.45 23.13 -0.30
C ALA A 86 5.41 24.21 0.19
N VAL A 87 5.53 24.38 1.51
CA VAL A 87 6.47 25.34 2.13
C VAL A 87 7.92 24.92 1.90
N LEU A 88 8.28 23.65 2.11
CA LEU A 88 9.65 23.16 1.86
C LEU A 88 10.03 23.29 0.39
N SER A 89 9.11 23.01 -0.53
CA SER A 89 9.34 23.20 -1.96
C SER A 89 9.58 24.67 -2.32
N PHE A 90 8.82 25.59 -1.73
CA PHE A 90 9.03 27.03 -1.92
C PHE A 90 10.42 27.45 -1.45
N LEU A 91 10.81 27.05 -0.24
CA LEU A 91 12.14 27.37 0.32
C LEU A 91 13.29 26.78 -0.51
N ALA A 92 13.11 25.57 -1.06
CA ALA A 92 14.12 24.90 -1.87
C ALA A 92 14.43 25.65 -3.18
N VAL A 93 13.49 26.44 -3.71
CA VAL A 93 13.67 27.14 -4.99
C VAL A 93 14.22 28.56 -4.81
N LEU A 94 14.36 29.05 -3.57
CA LEU A 94 14.86 30.41 -3.33
C LEU A 94 16.35 30.58 -3.67
N ASN A 95 17.20 29.63 -3.26
CA ASN A 95 18.65 29.70 -3.45
C ASN A 95 19.26 28.30 -3.53
N LEU A 96 20.44 28.18 -4.15
CA LEU A 96 21.15 26.89 -4.29
C LEU A 96 21.46 26.18 -2.96
N PRO A 97 21.95 26.85 -1.89
CA PRO A 97 22.19 26.18 -0.61
C PRO A 97 20.90 25.64 0.02
N LEU A 98 19.81 26.41 -0.08
CA LEU A 98 18.50 25.97 0.38
C LEU A 98 17.98 24.79 -0.46
N CYS A 99 18.20 24.80 -1.77
CA CYS A 99 17.87 23.68 -2.64
C CYS A 99 18.54 22.37 -2.17
N ILE A 100 19.80 22.42 -1.76
CA ILE A 100 20.52 21.23 -1.27
C ILE A 100 19.98 20.81 0.11
N ILE A 101 19.98 21.74 1.07
CA ILE A 101 19.67 21.45 2.47
C ILE A 101 18.21 21.07 2.65
N VAL A 102 17.28 21.85 2.10
CA VAL A 102 15.84 21.65 2.26
C VAL A 102 15.40 20.36 1.58
N ASN A 103 15.89 20.05 0.37
CA ASN A 103 15.55 18.79 -0.30
C ASN A 103 16.10 17.58 0.47
N ALA A 104 17.33 17.64 0.97
CA ALA A 104 17.89 16.57 1.78
C ALA A 104 17.08 16.32 3.06
N ILE A 105 16.72 17.39 3.78
CA ILE A 105 15.88 17.31 4.99
C ILE A 105 14.49 16.77 4.64
N ALA A 106 13.84 17.30 3.59
CA ALA A 106 12.49 16.91 3.19
C ALA A 106 12.42 15.42 2.81
N LEU A 107 13.35 14.94 1.99
CA LEU A 107 13.42 13.54 1.57
C LEU A 107 13.70 12.61 2.74
N PHE A 108 14.64 12.97 3.63
CA PHE A 108 14.94 12.20 4.83
C PHE A 108 13.74 12.15 5.78
N TRP A 109 13.09 13.29 6.01
CA TRP A 109 11.93 13.42 6.88
C TRP A 109 10.73 12.61 6.35
N ILE A 110 10.43 12.71 5.05
CA ILE A 110 9.39 11.91 4.38
C ILE A 110 9.68 10.43 4.55
N ALA A 111 10.92 10.00 4.29
CA ALA A 111 11.31 8.60 4.41
C ALA A 111 11.11 8.12 5.85
N CYS A 112 11.58 8.88 6.85
CA CYS A 112 11.42 8.51 8.26
C CYS A 112 9.96 8.54 8.74
N LEU A 113 9.14 9.46 8.25
CA LEU A 113 7.76 9.66 8.72
C LEU A 113 6.79 8.69 8.05
N LEU A 114 6.96 8.42 6.75
CA LEU A 114 5.99 7.67 5.95
C LEU A 114 6.43 6.24 5.64
N ILE A 115 7.73 5.93 5.61
CA ILE A 115 8.16 4.55 5.36
C ILE A 115 8.00 3.75 6.65
N ASP A 116 7.25 2.67 6.52
CA ASP A 116 7.11 1.67 7.55
C ASP A 116 7.57 0.34 7.00
N GLU A 117 8.00 -0.54 7.89
CA GLU A 117 8.42 -1.89 7.53
C GLU A 117 7.26 -2.59 6.81
N TYR A 118 6.04 -2.45 7.33
CA TYR A 118 4.85 -3.06 6.77
C TYR A 118 4.29 -2.40 5.49
N ASN A 119 4.69 -1.15 5.19
CA ASN A 119 4.20 -0.43 4.01
C ASN A 119 5.28 0.50 3.45
N PRO A 120 6.24 -0.03 2.68
CA PRO A 120 7.38 0.72 2.18
C PRO A 120 7.02 1.76 1.11
N ASN A 121 5.86 1.63 0.44
CA ASN A 121 5.45 2.48 -0.68
C ASN A 121 4.75 3.78 -0.25
N ASN A 122 4.58 4.01 1.05
CA ASN A 122 3.75 5.10 1.56
C ASN A 122 4.34 6.50 1.37
N TYR A 123 5.62 6.60 1.02
CA TYR A 123 6.29 7.88 0.75
C TYR A 123 5.98 8.43 -0.65
N PHE A 124 5.50 7.60 -1.59
CA PHE A 124 5.27 8.00 -2.98
C PHE A 124 4.43 9.29 -3.11
N PRO A 125 3.25 9.42 -2.47
CA PRO A 125 2.43 10.62 -2.63
C PRO A 125 3.10 11.90 -2.11
N ALA A 126 3.80 11.84 -0.98
CA ALA A 126 4.48 13.01 -0.41
C ALA A 126 5.74 13.41 -1.20
N GLY A 127 6.52 12.42 -1.68
CA GLY A 127 7.64 12.72 -2.56
C GLY A 127 7.19 13.22 -3.94
N MET A 128 6.06 12.75 -4.47
CA MET A 128 5.45 13.36 -5.66
C MET A 128 5.09 14.81 -5.41
N ALA A 129 4.47 15.13 -4.27
CA ALA A 129 4.15 16.52 -3.92
C ALA A 129 5.41 17.40 -3.88
N LEU A 130 6.51 16.93 -3.28
CA LEU A 130 7.79 17.67 -3.28
C LEU A 130 8.25 18.02 -4.70
N ILE A 131 8.29 17.02 -5.58
CA ILE A 131 8.84 17.15 -6.93
C ILE A 131 7.90 18.01 -7.79
N PHE A 132 6.59 17.78 -7.68
CA PHE A 132 5.59 18.49 -8.48
C PHE A 132 5.49 19.97 -8.13
N PHE A 133 5.65 20.33 -6.86
CA PHE A 133 5.73 21.74 -6.46
C PHE A 133 7.02 22.43 -6.92
N GLN A 134 8.09 21.69 -7.21
CA GLN A 134 9.31 22.25 -7.83
C GLN A 134 9.25 22.28 -9.36
N ILE A 135 8.42 21.43 -9.98
CA ILE A 135 8.15 21.49 -11.43
C ILE A 135 7.41 22.75 -11.81
N ALA A 136 6.45 23.14 -10.98
CA ALA A 136 5.77 24.43 -11.06
C ALA A 136 6.24 25.28 -9.88
N PRO A 137 7.47 25.83 -9.93
CA PRO A 137 8.02 26.57 -8.80
C PRO A 137 7.22 27.83 -8.54
N VAL A 138 7.14 28.21 -7.26
CA VAL A 138 6.53 29.45 -6.82
C VAL A 138 7.62 30.29 -6.16
N HIS A 139 7.71 31.56 -6.55
CA HIS A 139 8.77 32.46 -6.08
C HIS A 139 8.27 33.56 -5.15
N THR A 140 6.99 33.92 -5.20
CA THR A 140 6.41 34.97 -4.34
C THR A 140 5.60 34.37 -3.19
N VAL A 141 5.49 35.12 -2.09
CA VAL A 141 4.70 34.71 -0.92
C VAL A 141 3.20 34.70 -1.23
N SER A 142 2.73 35.58 -2.12
CA SER A 142 1.32 35.59 -2.58
C SER A 142 0.96 34.32 -3.32
N ASP A 143 1.83 33.87 -4.23
CA ASP A 143 1.63 32.64 -4.99
C ASP A 143 1.69 31.41 -4.09
N LEU A 144 2.52 31.45 -3.04
CA LEU A 144 2.54 30.39 -2.02
C LEU A 144 1.18 30.35 -1.29
N GLY A 145 0.63 31.51 -0.93
CA GLY A 145 -0.72 31.63 -0.38
C GLY A 145 -1.77 30.99 -1.30
N ASN A 146 -1.74 31.29 -2.59
CA ASN A 146 -2.63 30.68 -3.59
C ASN A 146 -2.47 29.16 -3.66
N ARG A 147 -1.24 28.65 -3.59
CA ARG A 147 -0.97 27.19 -3.57
C ARG A 147 -1.52 26.52 -2.32
N LEU A 148 -1.39 27.14 -1.16
CA LEU A 148 -1.94 26.62 0.09
C LEU A 148 -3.49 26.62 0.07
N LEU A 149 -4.11 27.65 -0.52
CA LEU A 149 -5.56 27.69 -0.74
C LEU A 149 -6.02 26.63 -1.75
N ALA A 150 -5.27 26.42 -2.85
CA ALA A 150 -5.55 25.38 -3.83
C ALA A 150 -5.48 23.97 -3.21
N LEU A 151 -4.51 23.73 -2.32
CA LEU A 151 -4.40 22.50 -1.54
C LEU A 151 -5.62 22.32 -0.62
N LEU A 152 -6.05 23.38 0.06
CA LEU A 152 -7.21 23.36 0.94
C LEU A 152 -8.49 23.04 0.16
N ALA A 153 -8.72 23.69 -0.99
CA ALA A 153 -9.85 23.41 -1.86
C ALA A 153 -9.84 21.97 -2.37
N SER A 154 -8.68 21.48 -2.82
CA SER A 154 -8.51 20.11 -3.32
C SER A 154 -8.81 19.07 -2.25
N PHE A 155 -8.32 19.26 -1.03
CA PHE A 155 -8.60 18.35 0.09
C PHE A 155 -10.03 18.47 0.61
N GLY A 156 -10.65 19.65 0.50
CA GLY A 156 -12.08 19.83 0.76
C GLY A 156 -12.93 18.95 -0.16
N ILE A 157 -12.63 18.93 -1.46
CA ILE A 157 -13.30 18.05 -2.44
C ILE A 157 -13.09 16.57 -2.07
N VAL A 158 -11.85 16.18 -1.80
CA VAL A 158 -11.52 14.79 -1.40
C VAL A 158 -12.29 14.37 -0.15
N PHE A 159 -12.38 15.27 0.84
CA PHE A 159 -13.11 15.03 2.08
C PHE A 159 -14.61 14.90 1.84
N LEU A 160 -15.21 15.79 1.05
CA LEU A 160 -16.63 15.73 0.69
C LEU A 160 -16.99 14.45 -0.05
N PHE A 161 -16.19 14.07 -1.06
CA PHE A 161 -16.41 12.84 -1.81
C PHE A 161 -16.27 11.60 -0.93
N ALA A 162 -15.27 11.57 -0.08
CA ALA A 162 -15.09 10.44 0.79
C ALA A 162 -16.15 10.37 1.89
N CYS A 163 -16.68 11.51 2.35
CA CYS A 163 -17.87 11.55 3.20
C CYS A 163 -19.08 10.98 2.49
N PHE A 164 -19.32 11.41 1.25
CA PHE A 164 -20.41 10.90 0.41
C PHE A 164 -20.34 9.38 0.21
N LEU A 165 -19.16 8.83 -0.09
CA LEU A 165 -18.97 7.37 -0.22
C LEU A 165 -19.08 6.64 1.12
N SER A 166 -18.73 7.28 2.23
CA SER A 166 -18.73 6.69 3.58
C SER A 166 -20.11 6.60 4.22
N LEU A 167 -21.07 7.45 3.81
CA LEU A 167 -22.45 7.46 4.32
C LEU A 167 -23.17 6.10 4.21
N ASN A 168 -22.72 5.20 3.32
CA ASN A 168 -23.27 3.87 3.13
C ASN A 168 -22.52 2.74 3.86
N THR A 169 -21.47 3.01 4.64
CA THR A 169 -20.66 1.93 5.24
C THR A 169 -20.13 2.30 6.62
N THR A 170 -20.83 1.85 7.67
CA THR A 170 -20.36 1.99 9.06
C THR A 170 -19.25 0.98 9.34
N VAL A 171 -18.02 1.48 9.37
CA VAL A 171 -16.76 0.75 9.55
C VAL A 171 -16.72 -0.23 10.74
N GLN A 172 -17.33 0.11 11.88
CA GLN A 172 -17.37 -0.79 13.05
C GLN A 172 -18.11 -2.11 12.75
N ASN A 173 -19.10 -2.06 11.87
CA ASN A 173 -19.82 -3.25 11.42
C ASN A 173 -18.91 -4.15 10.55
N ARG A 174 -17.92 -3.58 9.87
CA ARG A 174 -17.04 -4.32 8.95
C ARG A 174 -16.04 -5.21 9.69
N LEU A 175 -15.38 -4.71 10.74
CA LEU A 175 -14.43 -5.52 11.51
C LEU A 175 -15.16 -6.61 12.31
N LYS A 176 -16.33 -6.28 12.87
CA LYS A 176 -17.20 -7.25 13.55
C LYS A 176 -17.68 -8.34 12.57
N ALA A 177 -18.10 -7.96 11.35
CA ALA A 177 -18.48 -8.90 10.30
C ALA A 177 -17.31 -9.81 9.91
N LEU A 178 -16.11 -9.27 9.65
CA LEU A 178 -14.93 -10.08 9.32
C LEU A 178 -14.56 -11.08 10.42
N ILE A 179 -14.74 -10.72 11.68
CA ILE A 179 -14.46 -11.63 12.81
C ILE A 179 -15.54 -12.69 12.92
N SER A 180 -16.81 -12.34 12.68
CA SER A 180 -17.89 -13.32 12.57
C SER A 180 -17.59 -14.33 11.46
N ASP A 181 -17.27 -13.86 10.25
CA ASP A 181 -16.90 -14.70 9.11
C ASP A 181 -15.70 -15.60 9.45
N GLY A 182 -14.71 -15.07 10.19
CA GLY A 182 -13.55 -15.83 10.66
C GLY A 182 -13.93 -16.96 11.61
N PHE A 183 -14.84 -16.72 12.56
CA PHE A 183 -15.35 -17.77 13.44
C PHE A 183 -16.20 -18.81 12.71
N ASP A 184 -16.97 -18.43 11.70
CA ASP A 184 -17.72 -19.36 10.88
C ASP A 184 -16.77 -20.31 10.11
N VAL A 185 -15.70 -19.78 9.53
CA VAL A 185 -14.66 -20.60 8.88
C VAL A 185 -13.93 -21.51 9.88
N CYS A 186 -13.61 -21.01 11.08
CA CYS A 186 -13.02 -21.85 12.14
C CYS A 186 -13.93 -23.02 12.52
N LYS A 187 -15.25 -22.79 12.58
CA LYS A 187 -16.23 -23.83 12.88
C LYS A 187 -16.28 -24.90 11.78
N GLU A 188 -16.28 -24.48 10.52
CA GLU A 188 -16.22 -25.40 9.38
C GLU A 188 -14.93 -26.21 9.35
N LEU A 189 -13.77 -25.56 9.59
CA LEU A 189 -12.48 -26.24 9.71
C LEU A 189 -12.53 -27.31 10.79
N LEU A 190 -12.92 -26.94 12.02
CA LEU A 190 -13.02 -27.88 13.14
C LEU A 190 -13.99 -29.04 12.82
N ALA A 191 -15.10 -28.81 12.12
CA ALA A 191 -16.00 -29.89 11.70
C ALA A 191 -15.31 -30.86 10.71
N GLN A 192 -14.65 -30.33 9.68
CA GLN A 192 -14.02 -31.13 8.62
C GLN A 192 -12.75 -31.86 9.08
N THR A 193 -12.00 -31.34 10.05
CA THR A 193 -10.85 -32.04 10.65
C THR A 193 -11.25 -33.08 11.70
N GLY A 194 -12.55 -33.34 11.87
CA GLY A 194 -13.08 -34.38 12.77
C GLY A 194 -13.36 -33.90 14.21
N CYS A 195 -13.35 -32.60 14.49
CA CYS A 195 -13.60 -32.07 15.84
C CYS A 195 -15.10 -31.87 16.18
N ILE A 196 -16.02 -31.99 15.20
CA ILE A 196 -17.47 -31.86 15.41
C ILE A 196 -18.24 -32.95 14.66
N THR A 197 -18.10 -34.22 15.06
CA THR A 197 -19.19 -35.21 15.10
C THR A 197 -18.66 -36.56 15.59
N ALA A 198 -19.19 -37.04 16.72
CA ALA A 198 -19.55 -38.44 16.81
C ALA A 198 -20.78 -38.62 15.89
N ASP A 199 -20.80 -39.71 15.12
CA ASP A 199 -21.88 -40.13 14.22
C ASP A 199 -21.88 -39.52 12.81
N SER A 200 -21.12 -40.13 11.88
CA SER A 200 -21.68 -40.81 10.70
C SER A 200 -20.58 -41.20 9.70
N HIS A 201 -20.48 -42.51 9.43
CA HIS A 201 -19.74 -43.06 8.30
C HIS A 201 -20.51 -42.73 7.01
N SER A 202 -20.04 -41.77 6.20
CA SER A 202 -20.18 -41.74 4.71
C SER A 202 -19.92 -40.36 4.09
N ALA A 203 -18.66 -39.90 4.02
CA ALA A 203 -18.23 -38.86 3.07
C ALA A 203 -16.71 -38.67 3.15
N GLN A 204 -15.91 -39.51 2.50
CA GLN A 204 -14.44 -39.41 2.56
C GLN A 204 -13.76 -38.94 1.26
N ASN A 205 -14.50 -38.71 0.16
CA ASN A 205 -13.86 -38.39 -1.13
C ASN A 205 -14.06 -36.94 -1.66
N GLU A 206 -15.01 -36.15 -1.13
CA GLU A 206 -15.21 -34.73 -1.55
C GLU A 206 -14.74 -33.71 -0.48
N THR A 207 -14.51 -34.17 0.75
CA THR A 207 -14.22 -33.35 1.94
C THR A 207 -12.74 -32.92 2.05
N SER A 208 -11.81 -33.59 1.36
CA SER A 208 -10.36 -33.30 1.48
C SER A 208 -9.88 -32.14 0.60
N GLU A 209 -10.58 -31.79 -0.49
CA GLU A 209 -10.17 -30.68 -1.37
C GLU A 209 -10.54 -29.30 -0.82
N GLN A 210 -11.56 -29.23 0.06
CA GLN A 210 -12.04 -27.96 0.61
C GLN A 210 -11.20 -27.45 1.78
N VAL A 211 -10.58 -28.32 2.57
CA VAL A 211 -9.81 -27.95 3.77
C VAL A 211 -8.68 -26.94 3.45
N PRO A 212 -7.84 -27.14 2.41
CA PRO A 212 -6.83 -26.15 2.03
C PRO A 212 -7.43 -24.79 1.61
N GLU A 213 -8.60 -24.78 0.96
CA GLU A 213 -9.29 -23.54 0.60
C GLU A 213 -9.81 -22.81 1.83
N LEU A 214 -10.31 -23.52 2.84
CA LEU A 214 -10.74 -22.94 4.12
C LEU A 214 -9.56 -22.33 4.88
N HIS A 215 -8.41 -23.02 4.95
CA HIS A 215 -7.19 -22.46 5.54
C HIS A 215 -6.76 -21.17 4.84
N LYS A 216 -6.80 -21.16 3.50
CA LYS A 216 -6.48 -19.97 2.70
C LYS A 216 -7.49 -18.84 2.94
N LYS A 217 -8.77 -19.16 3.07
CA LYS A 217 -9.84 -18.20 3.39
C LYS A 217 -9.64 -17.59 4.77
N LEU A 218 -9.34 -18.41 5.80
CA LEU A 218 -9.06 -17.94 7.15
C LEU A 218 -7.82 -17.05 7.20
N CYS A 219 -6.74 -17.44 6.49
CA CYS A 219 -5.55 -16.60 6.33
C CYS A 219 -5.90 -15.24 5.69
N THR A 220 -6.70 -15.23 4.63
CA THR A 220 -7.14 -14.01 3.96
C THR A 220 -7.96 -13.10 4.89
N ILE A 221 -8.90 -13.66 5.65
CA ILE A 221 -9.68 -12.92 6.66
C ILE A 221 -8.75 -12.31 7.71
N ASN A 222 -7.79 -13.10 8.20
CA ASN A 222 -6.86 -12.66 9.24
C ASN A 222 -5.91 -11.55 8.74
N GLN A 223 -5.45 -11.64 7.49
CA GLN A 223 -4.71 -10.57 6.82
C GLN A 223 -5.56 -9.28 6.68
N HIS A 224 -6.86 -9.40 6.40
CA HIS A 224 -7.75 -8.24 6.34
C HIS A 224 -7.94 -7.58 7.70
N ILE A 225 -8.20 -8.35 8.76
CA ILE A 225 -8.38 -7.85 10.13
C ILE A 225 -7.11 -7.10 10.59
N SER A 226 -5.94 -7.73 10.43
CA SER A 226 -4.67 -7.13 10.84
C SER A 226 -4.35 -5.84 10.06
N ARG A 227 -4.61 -5.81 8.75
CA ARG A 227 -4.44 -4.59 7.92
C ARG A 227 -5.38 -3.47 8.34
N GLU A 228 -6.63 -3.78 8.67
CA GLU A 228 -7.60 -2.79 9.17
C GLU A 228 -7.15 -2.21 10.52
N ILE A 229 -6.74 -3.05 11.48
CA ILE A 229 -6.24 -2.59 12.79
C ILE A 229 -4.95 -1.76 12.63
N TYR A 230 -4.04 -2.19 11.76
CA TYR A 230 -2.83 -1.44 11.44
C TYR A 230 -3.17 -0.06 10.83
N SER A 231 -4.07 -0.03 9.85
CA SER A 231 -4.47 1.19 9.15
C SER A 231 -5.18 2.17 10.09
N ALA A 232 -6.06 1.66 10.97
CA ALA A 232 -6.77 2.45 11.97
C ALA A 232 -5.77 3.16 12.88
N ASN A 233 -4.90 2.42 13.58
CA ASN A 233 -3.88 3.02 14.47
C ASN A 233 -2.91 3.98 13.77
N ARG A 234 -2.62 3.75 12.49
CA ARG A 234 -1.77 4.65 11.70
C ARG A 234 -2.48 5.94 11.33
N ALA A 235 -3.75 5.85 10.95
CA ALA A 235 -4.60 6.98 10.60
C ALA A 235 -4.98 7.82 11.83
N THR A 236 -5.18 7.18 12.99
CA THR A 236 -5.71 7.83 14.17
C THR A 236 -4.80 8.96 14.68
N LEU A 237 -5.38 10.13 14.92
CA LEU A 237 -4.79 11.27 15.63
C LEU A 237 -5.07 11.17 17.15
N ARG A 238 -6.16 10.53 17.53
CA ARG A 238 -6.54 10.23 18.93
C ARG A 238 -5.63 9.20 19.61
N LEU A 239 -5.52 9.32 20.93
CA LEU A 239 -4.73 8.42 21.78
C LEU A 239 -5.47 7.12 22.18
N LYS A 240 -6.81 7.10 22.06
CA LYS A 240 -7.66 5.94 22.37
C LYS A 240 -8.36 5.40 21.11
N GLY A 241 -8.52 4.08 20.99
CA GLY A 241 -9.11 3.42 19.83
C GLY A 241 -9.75 2.07 20.15
N LYS A 242 -11.09 1.99 20.04
CA LYS A 242 -11.90 0.76 20.26
C LYS A 242 -11.47 -0.41 19.36
N THR A 243 -10.88 -0.13 18.19
CA THR A 243 -10.43 -1.14 17.21
C THR A 243 -9.39 -2.09 17.77
N ASN A 244 -8.63 -1.68 18.79
CA ASN A 244 -7.54 -2.49 19.32
C ASN A 244 -8.03 -3.61 20.25
N TRP A 245 -9.30 -3.62 20.63
CA TRP A 245 -9.89 -4.76 21.35
C TRP A 245 -9.82 -6.05 20.51
N TYR A 246 -9.94 -5.91 19.19
CA TYR A 246 -10.02 -7.03 18.25
C TYR A 246 -8.65 -7.66 17.90
N CYS A 247 -7.53 -7.12 18.40
CA CYS A 247 -6.18 -7.64 18.12
C CYS A 247 -6.03 -9.12 18.50
N ARG A 248 -6.67 -9.53 19.59
CA ARG A 248 -6.64 -10.91 20.10
C ARG A 248 -7.14 -11.93 19.07
N PHE A 249 -8.14 -11.59 18.27
CA PHE A 249 -8.74 -12.51 17.30
C PHE A 249 -7.80 -12.81 16.13
N VAL A 250 -6.88 -11.89 15.82
CA VAL A 250 -5.82 -12.14 14.83
C VAL A 250 -4.97 -13.33 15.25
N LEU A 251 -4.62 -13.38 16.54
CA LEU A 251 -3.82 -14.46 17.08
C LEU A 251 -4.63 -15.76 17.20
N VAL A 252 -5.89 -15.68 17.64
CA VAL A 252 -6.80 -16.83 17.72
C VAL A 252 -6.94 -17.51 16.36
N PHE A 253 -7.24 -16.74 15.30
CA PHE A 253 -7.36 -17.31 13.96
C PHE A 253 -6.05 -17.84 13.42
N GLN A 254 -4.92 -17.22 13.75
CA GLN A 254 -3.60 -17.72 13.37
C GLN A 254 -3.30 -19.08 14.03
N ILE A 255 -3.57 -19.22 15.32
CA ILE A 255 -3.32 -20.45 16.08
C ILE A 255 -4.28 -21.55 15.67
N ILE A 256 -5.59 -21.26 15.56
CA ILE A 256 -6.57 -22.27 15.10
C ILE A 256 -6.17 -22.79 13.72
N ASN A 257 -5.78 -21.89 12.80
CA ASN A 257 -5.31 -22.27 11.47
C ASN A 257 -4.09 -23.21 11.54
N TYR A 258 -3.12 -22.93 12.42
CA TYR A 258 -1.94 -23.78 12.60
C TYR A 258 -2.26 -25.14 13.23
N LEU A 259 -3.06 -25.17 14.30
CA LEU A 259 -3.42 -26.40 15.01
C LEU A 259 -4.29 -27.33 14.16
N THR A 260 -5.14 -26.78 13.30
CA THR A 260 -5.97 -27.57 12.37
C THR A 260 -5.17 -28.08 11.17
N ASP A 261 -4.14 -27.35 10.73
CA ASP A 261 -3.17 -27.80 9.71
C ASP A 261 -2.28 -28.95 10.24
N HIS A 262 -2.00 -28.95 11.55
CA HIS A 262 -1.21 -29.98 12.26
C HIS A 262 -2.09 -30.84 13.20
N ALA A 263 -3.29 -31.18 12.73
CA ALA A 263 -4.28 -31.89 13.55
C ALA A 263 -3.89 -33.32 13.94
N GLN A 264 -2.87 -33.90 13.32
CA GLN A 264 -2.37 -35.25 13.60
C GLN A 264 -1.47 -35.33 14.85
N GLU A 265 -0.95 -34.19 15.33
CA GLU A 265 -0.15 -34.14 16.57
C GLU A 265 -1.07 -34.21 17.81
N ASP A 266 -0.63 -34.94 18.84
CA ASP A 266 -1.42 -35.16 20.06
C ASP A 266 -1.86 -33.84 20.72
N ASN A 267 -3.12 -33.78 21.16
CA ASN A 267 -3.72 -32.66 21.92
C ASN A 267 -4.01 -31.37 21.11
N ASN A 268 -3.55 -31.24 19.86
CA ASN A 268 -3.80 -30.02 19.04
C ASN A 268 -5.29 -29.79 18.77
N GLN A 269 -6.05 -30.85 18.50
CA GLN A 269 -7.49 -30.79 18.23
C GLN A 269 -8.30 -30.31 19.44
N GLN A 270 -8.01 -30.86 20.63
CA GLN A 270 -8.68 -30.47 21.88
C GLN A 270 -8.35 -29.02 22.25
N THR A 271 -7.09 -28.63 22.06
CA THR A 271 -6.62 -27.26 22.32
C THR A 271 -7.30 -26.25 21.39
N ALA A 272 -7.39 -26.55 20.09
CA ALA A 272 -8.06 -25.68 19.12
C ALA A 272 -9.54 -25.47 19.46
N ARG A 273 -10.23 -26.54 19.89
CA ARG A 273 -11.64 -26.48 20.31
C ARG A 273 -11.84 -25.63 21.56
N GLY A 274 -11.02 -25.83 22.59
CA GLY A 274 -11.09 -25.04 23.83
C GLY A 274 -10.86 -23.55 23.58
N ILE A 275 -9.93 -23.21 22.68
CA ILE A 275 -9.70 -21.82 22.25
C ILE A 275 -10.93 -21.27 21.51
N TYR A 276 -11.47 -22.01 20.54
CA TYR A 276 -12.64 -21.57 19.76
C TYR A 276 -13.84 -21.25 20.67
N GLU A 277 -14.27 -22.19 21.50
CA GLU A 277 -15.47 -22.04 22.34
C GLU A 277 -15.35 -20.83 23.27
N LYS A 278 -14.18 -20.63 23.89
CA LYS A 278 -13.93 -19.54 24.83
C LYS A 278 -13.94 -18.16 24.16
N PHE A 279 -13.21 -18.00 23.05
CA PHE A 279 -13.10 -16.71 22.38
C PHE A 279 -14.36 -16.36 21.59
N TYR A 280 -15.10 -17.35 21.11
CA TYR A 280 -16.40 -17.14 20.49
C TYR A 280 -17.43 -16.60 21.50
N ALA A 281 -17.48 -17.18 22.71
CA ALA A 281 -18.32 -16.65 23.80
C ALA A 281 -17.94 -15.20 24.16
N GLN A 282 -16.63 -14.91 24.32
CA GLN A 282 -16.16 -13.54 24.56
C GLN A 282 -16.58 -12.55 23.46
N PHE A 283 -16.59 -12.98 22.20
CA PHE A 283 -16.99 -12.13 21.07
C PHE A 283 -18.50 -11.81 21.08
N GLN A 284 -19.33 -12.73 21.57
CA GLN A 284 -20.78 -12.52 21.67
C GLN A 284 -21.18 -11.67 22.88
N GLU A 285 -20.54 -11.86 24.04
CA GLU A 285 -20.96 -11.26 25.30
C GLU A 285 -20.33 -9.88 25.59
N ILE A 286 -19.11 -9.62 25.12
CA ILE A 286 -18.33 -8.45 25.54
C ILE A 286 -18.31 -7.38 24.45
N GLU A 287 -18.88 -6.21 24.76
CA GLU A 287 -18.68 -5.02 23.93
C GLU A 287 -17.33 -4.34 24.22
N PRO A 288 -16.63 -3.83 23.19
CA PRO A 288 -15.32 -3.21 23.35
C PRO A 288 -15.41 -1.87 24.11
N ALA A 289 -14.77 -1.82 25.28
CA ALA A 289 -14.61 -0.61 26.07
C ALA A 289 -13.79 0.48 25.33
N THR A 290 -13.97 1.76 25.71
CA THR A 290 -13.28 2.90 25.09
C THR A 290 -11.80 3.07 25.48
N ASP A 291 -11.29 2.28 26.42
CA ASP A 291 -10.00 2.57 27.08
C ASP A 291 -8.75 2.02 26.39
N TYR A 292 -8.92 1.36 25.25
CA TYR A 292 -7.80 0.87 24.45
C TYR A 292 -6.93 2.02 23.94
N ARG A 293 -5.64 1.99 24.29
CA ARG A 293 -4.64 2.96 23.81
C ARG A 293 -4.19 2.64 22.39
N ARG A 294 -3.77 3.68 21.66
CA ARG A 294 -3.20 3.58 20.30
C ARG A 294 -1.93 2.71 20.29
N LEU A 295 -1.88 1.72 19.41
CA LEU A 295 -0.72 0.83 19.26
C LEU A 295 0.38 1.51 18.42
N ASN A 296 1.62 1.38 18.86
CA ASN A 296 2.79 1.91 18.16
C ASN A 296 3.56 0.81 17.42
N PHE A 297 3.42 0.75 16.10
CA PHE A 297 4.09 -0.27 15.28
C PHE A 297 5.52 0.09 14.84
N ARG A 298 6.00 1.30 15.15
CA ARG A 298 7.35 1.75 14.79
C ARG A 298 8.40 1.14 15.71
N ILE A 299 9.44 0.56 15.10
CA ILE A 299 10.67 0.19 15.81
C ILE A 299 11.41 1.49 16.14
N ARG A 300 11.61 1.76 17.44
CA ARG A 300 12.08 3.06 17.94
C ARG A 300 13.56 3.34 17.71
N LYS A 301 14.39 2.31 17.51
CA LYS A 301 15.84 2.50 17.40
C LYS A 301 16.25 2.74 15.95
N PRO A 302 16.88 3.88 15.62
CA PRO A 302 17.50 4.09 14.32
C PRO A 302 18.72 3.17 14.21
N ASP A 303 18.54 2.02 13.59
CA ASP A 303 19.65 1.10 13.29
C ASP A 303 20.03 1.26 11.82
N ILE A 304 21.33 1.25 11.53
CA ILE A 304 21.88 1.21 10.16
C ILE A 304 21.45 -0.08 9.46
N ARG A 305 21.08 -1.14 10.19
CA ARG A 305 20.48 -2.36 9.65
C ARG A 305 19.03 -2.16 9.19
N ASN A 306 18.34 -1.14 9.69
CA ASN A 306 16.93 -0.92 9.39
C ASN A 306 16.74 -0.48 7.93
N LEU A 307 15.86 -1.19 7.23
CA LEU A 307 15.40 -0.91 5.86
C LEU A 307 15.10 0.59 5.65
N ARG A 308 14.42 1.20 6.62
CA ARG A 308 13.96 2.60 6.54
C ARG A 308 15.12 3.58 6.44
N PHE A 309 16.12 3.42 7.31
CA PHE A 309 17.24 4.35 7.40
C PHE A 309 18.15 4.25 6.18
N ARG A 310 18.45 3.02 5.72
CA ARG A 310 19.22 2.79 4.48
C ARG A 310 18.54 3.39 3.27
N PHE A 311 17.24 3.16 3.15
CA PHE A 311 16.47 3.70 2.04
C PHE A 311 16.39 5.23 2.09
N ALA A 312 16.16 5.81 3.27
CA ALA A 312 16.13 7.26 3.47
C ALA A 312 17.45 7.91 3.03
N LEU A 313 18.59 7.37 3.48
CA LEU A 313 19.91 7.86 3.08
C LEU A 313 20.13 7.75 1.58
N ARG A 314 19.83 6.59 0.99
CA ARG A 314 19.93 6.41 -0.46
C ARG A 314 19.05 7.40 -1.20
N GLN A 315 17.84 7.64 -0.73
CA GLN A 315 16.91 8.58 -1.34
C GLN A 315 17.47 10.01 -1.35
N VAL A 316 18.08 10.44 -0.24
CA VAL A 316 18.76 11.74 -0.14
C VAL A 316 19.97 11.83 -1.07
N ILE A 317 20.84 10.83 -1.07
CA ILE A 317 22.08 10.84 -1.87
C ILE A 317 21.79 10.86 -3.37
N VAL A 318 20.71 10.23 -3.80
CA VAL A 318 20.38 10.09 -5.23
C VAL A 318 19.50 11.23 -5.74
N LEU A 319 18.43 11.58 -5.02
CA LEU A 319 17.46 12.57 -5.51
C LEU A 319 17.90 14.01 -5.28
N THR A 320 18.64 14.32 -4.21
CA THR A 320 19.08 15.70 -3.95
C THR A 320 19.96 16.22 -5.09
N PRO A 321 20.98 15.48 -5.58
CA PRO A 321 21.74 15.92 -6.76
C PRO A 321 20.88 16.06 -8.02
N CYS A 322 19.89 15.18 -8.23
CA CYS A 322 18.99 15.29 -9.37
C CYS A 322 18.12 16.56 -9.29
N LEU A 323 17.64 16.92 -8.10
CA LEU A 323 16.86 18.14 -7.86
C LEU A 323 17.73 19.40 -7.99
N VAL A 324 18.97 19.36 -7.52
CA VAL A 324 19.95 20.45 -7.70
C VAL A 324 20.26 20.65 -9.18
N LEU A 325 20.48 19.56 -9.92
CA LEU A 325 20.70 19.61 -11.36
C LEU A 325 19.48 20.21 -12.06
N ALA A 326 18.26 19.86 -11.62
CA ALA A 326 17.03 20.45 -12.15
C ALA A 326 16.94 21.96 -11.87
N TYR A 327 17.29 22.39 -10.66
CA TYR A 327 17.36 23.79 -10.27
C TYR A 327 18.40 24.59 -11.07
N LEU A 328 19.55 23.99 -11.41
CA LEU A 328 20.58 24.67 -12.20
C LEU A 328 20.21 24.82 -13.68
N TRP A 329 19.57 23.80 -14.26
CA TRP A 329 19.24 23.81 -15.69
C TRP A 329 17.95 24.54 -16.03
N GLN A 330 17.07 24.78 -15.05
CA GLN A 330 15.81 25.56 -15.17
C GLN A 330 14.93 25.18 -16.38
N THR A 331 15.04 23.94 -16.86
CA THR A 331 14.24 23.43 -17.98
C THR A 331 13.16 22.52 -17.45
N ASN A 332 11.89 22.82 -17.74
CA ASN A 332 10.75 22.02 -17.24
C ASN A 332 10.89 20.51 -17.52
N ASN A 333 11.56 20.16 -18.63
CA ASN A 333 11.70 18.78 -19.05
C ASN A 333 12.69 17.98 -18.18
N ILE A 334 13.62 18.64 -17.49
CA ILE A 334 14.64 17.95 -16.69
C ILE A 334 14.07 17.31 -15.41
N TYR A 335 12.97 17.85 -14.89
CA TYR A 335 12.27 17.26 -13.77
C TYR A 335 11.67 15.88 -14.09
N TRP A 336 11.50 15.55 -15.38
CA TRP A 336 11.12 14.19 -15.77
C TRP A 336 12.18 13.14 -15.43
N LEU A 337 13.46 13.54 -15.38
CA LEU A 337 14.53 12.69 -14.86
C LEU A 337 14.31 12.45 -13.36
N VAL A 338 14.08 13.51 -12.59
CA VAL A 338 13.84 13.41 -11.13
C VAL A 338 12.64 12.51 -10.83
N ILE A 339 11.52 12.72 -11.52
CA ILE A 339 10.32 11.87 -11.42
C ILE A 339 10.66 10.42 -11.74
N SER A 340 11.38 10.17 -12.83
CA SER A 340 11.72 8.81 -13.27
C SER A 340 12.59 8.09 -12.24
N VAL A 341 13.64 8.75 -11.73
CA VAL A 341 14.49 8.23 -10.66
C VAL A 341 13.67 7.94 -9.40
N PHE A 342 12.81 8.86 -8.96
CA PHE A 342 11.96 8.70 -7.78
C PHE A 342 11.02 7.49 -7.89
N PHE A 343 10.35 7.31 -9.02
CA PHE A 343 9.40 6.21 -9.23
C PHE A 343 10.06 4.84 -9.43
N MET A 344 11.28 4.80 -9.95
CA MET A 344 12.02 3.57 -10.18
C MET A 344 12.73 3.07 -8.92
N MET A 345 13.08 3.96 -7.99
CA MET A 345 13.81 3.62 -6.78
C MET A 345 12.91 2.94 -5.74
N ILE A 346 12.93 1.61 -5.69
CA ILE A 346 12.24 0.81 -4.64
C ILE A 346 13.23 0.44 -3.55
N PRO A 347 12.81 0.34 -2.27
CA PRO A 347 13.65 -0.18 -1.19
C PRO A 347 14.40 -1.49 -1.48
N PHE A 348 13.77 -2.42 -2.20
CA PHE A 348 14.31 -3.76 -2.41
C PHE A 348 15.04 -3.90 -3.73
N THR A 349 16.26 -4.46 -3.69
CA THR A 349 17.14 -4.51 -4.85
C THR A 349 16.63 -5.37 -5.99
N GLU A 350 15.96 -6.48 -5.68
CA GLU A 350 15.49 -7.49 -6.63
C GLU A 350 14.32 -6.96 -7.48
N TYR A 351 13.43 -6.17 -6.89
CA TYR A 351 12.28 -5.60 -7.59
C TYR A 351 12.62 -4.36 -8.42
N THR A 352 13.76 -3.70 -8.17
CA THR A 352 14.16 -2.49 -8.90
C THR A 352 14.31 -2.76 -10.40
N MET A 353 14.90 -3.90 -10.79
CA MET A 353 15.05 -4.28 -12.21
C MET A 353 13.69 -4.43 -12.91
N GLN A 354 12.76 -5.13 -12.27
CA GLN A 354 11.41 -5.31 -12.79
C GLN A 354 10.70 -3.96 -12.98
N ARG A 355 10.84 -3.05 -12.02
CA ARG A 355 10.17 -1.74 -12.07
C ARG A 355 10.80 -0.79 -13.06
N VAL A 356 12.13 -0.80 -13.21
CA VAL A 356 12.82 -0.07 -14.30
C VAL A 356 12.32 -0.59 -15.65
N ARG A 357 12.29 -1.91 -15.84
CA ARG A 357 11.77 -2.53 -17.08
C ARG A 357 10.33 -2.11 -17.39
N GLN A 358 9.43 -2.23 -16.41
CA GLN A 358 8.03 -1.83 -16.57
C GLN A 358 7.88 -0.33 -16.84
N ARG A 359 8.72 0.52 -16.24
CA ARG A 359 8.70 1.97 -16.45
C ARG A 359 9.21 2.34 -17.84
N VAL A 360 10.30 1.74 -18.31
CA VAL A 360 10.87 1.99 -19.64
C VAL A 360 9.88 1.55 -20.73
N PHE A 361 9.42 0.29 -20.70
CA PHE A 361 8.46 -0.20 -21.69
C PHE A 361 7.11 0.52 -21.61
N GLY A 362 6.64 0.86 -20.40
CA GLY A 362 5.42 1.66 -20.22
C GLY A 362 5.54 3.06 -20.82
N THR A 363 6.66 3.76 -20.59
CA THR A 363 6.91 5.07 -21.19
C THR A 363 6.99 4.97 -22.71
N MET A 364 7.68 3.97 -23.26
CA MET A 364 7.75 3.75 -24.71
C MET A 364 6.36 3.53 -25.32
N ALA A 365 5.54 2.66 -24.71
CA ALA A 365 4.16 2.44 -25.16
C ALA A 365 3.31 3.72 -25.08
N GLY A 366 3.45 4.49 -23.99
CA GLY A 366 2.76 5.78 -23.83
C GLY A 366 3.19 6.83 -24.86
N ILE A 367 4.48 6.90 -25.21
CA ILE A 367 5.01 7.78 -26.26
C ILE A 367 4.41 7.42 -27.62
N VAL A 368 4.41 6.14 -27.98
CA VAL A 368 3.83 5.67 -29.27
C VAL A 368 2.34 5.97 -29.32
N LEU A 369 1.60 5.68 -28.25
CA LEU A 369 0.17 5.98 -28.15
C LEU A 369 -0.11 7.49 -28.29
N SER A 370 0.68 8.32 -27.61
CA SER A 370 0.54 9.78 -27.65
C SER A 370 0.81 10.32 -29.05
N PHE A 371 1.84 9.81 -29.73
CA PHE A 371 2.18 10.23 -31.09
C PHE A 371 1.03 9.93 -32.07
N ILE A 372 0.43 8.74 -31.99
CA ILE A 372 -0.73 8.37 -32.81
C ILE A 372 -1.94 9.25 -32.49
N LEU A 373 -2.26 9.46 -31.21
CA LEU A 373 -3.44 10.24 -30.83
C LEU A 373 -3.31 11.72 -31.17
N PHE A 374 -2.13 12.32 -31.01
CA PHE A 374 -1.93 13.75 -31.25
C PHE A 374 -1.80 14.08 -32.75
N THR A 375 -1.41 13.12 -33.58
CA THR A 375 -1.44 13.29 -35.05
C THR A 375 -2.84 13.23 -35.61
N ILE A 376 -3.73 12.42 -35.02
CA ILE A 376 -5.14 12.32 -35.45
C ILE A 376 -5.97 13.49 -34.90
N PHE A 377 -5.71 13.92 -33.65
CA PHE A 377 -6.53 14.91 -32.95
C PHE A 377 -5.70 16.09 -32.44
N PRO A 378 -5.36 17.08 -33.30
CA PRO A 378 -4.47 18.18 -32.94
C PRO A 378 -5.09 19.21 -31.98
N ASP A 379 -6.41 19.30 -31.92
CA ASP A 379 -7.16 20.35 -31.20
C ASP A 379 -6.93 20.35 -29.67
N PHE A 380 -7.08 21.51 -29.04
CA PHE A 380 -6.96 21.64 -27.58
C PHE A 380 -8.04 20.83 -26.86
N THR A 381 -9.29 20.93 -27.32
CA THR A 381 -10.42 20.21 -26.73
C THR A 381 -10.23 18.70 -26.80
N SER A 382 -9.72 18.17 -27.92
CA SER A 382 -9.45 16.74 -28.05
C SER A 382 -8.34 16.27 -27.10
N ARG A 383 -7.31 17.09 -26.85
CA ARG A 383 -6.26 16.76 -25.87
C ARG A 383 -6.76 16.67 -24.44
N VAL A 384 -7.67 17.56 -24.03
CA VAL A 384 -8.32 17.49 -22.70
C VAL A 384 -9.17 16.22 -22.58
N VAL A 385 -9.87 15.83 -23.65
CA VAL A 385 -10.65 14.58 -23.69
C VAL A 385 -9.71 13.37 -23.61
N ILE A 386 -8.61 13.35 -24.36
CA ILE A 386 -7.58 12.29 -24.31
C ILE A 386 -6.99 12.17 -22.90
N MET A 387 -6.65 13.30 -22.26
CA MET A 387 -6.14 13.34 -20.89
C MET A 387 -7.15 12.73 -19.91
N THR A 388 -8.43 13.10 -20.02
CA THR A 388 -9.50 12.59 -19.16
C THR A 388 -9.71 11.09 -19.35
N ALA A 389 -9.73 10.62 -20.60
CA ALA A 389 -9.83 9.20 -20.93
C ALA A 389 -8.62 8.41 -20.41
N ALA A 390 -7.40 8.94 -20.59
CA ALA A 390 -6.18 8.34 -20.04
C ALA A 390 -6.23 8.27 -18.51
N ASN A 391 -6.70 9.33 -17.83
CA ASN A 391 -6.87 9.32 -16.37
C ASN A 391 -7.89 8.27 -15.89
N PHE A 392 -8.94 8.01 -16.65
CA PHE A 392 -9.84 6.90 -16.38
C PHE A 392 -9.13 5.54 -16.50
N LEU A 393 -8.37 5.35 -17.57
CA LEU A 393 -7.62 4.11 -17.82
C LEU A 393 -6.50 3.86 -16.79
N ILE A 394 -5.90 4.91 -16.22
CA ILE A 394 -4.93 4.80 -15.12
C ILE A 394 -5.53 4.02 -13.94
N TYR A 395 -6.79 4.29 -13.60
CA TYR A 395 -7.47 3.64 -12.46
C TYR A 395 -8.20 2.35 -12.84
N ALA A 396 -8.51 2.15 -14.12
CA ALA A 396 -9.19 0.96 -14.61
C ALA A 396 -8.23 -0.19 -14.97
N THR A 397 -6.92 0.06 -15.05
CA THR A 397 -5.94 -0.94 -15.50
C THR A 397 -5.15 -1.56 -14.35
N ASP A 398 -4.96 -2.88 -14.43
CA ASP A 398 -4.11 -3.64 -13.51
C ASP A 398 -2.69 -3.68 -14.05
N GLY A 399 -1.72 -3.38 -13.17
CA GLY A 399 -0.30 -3.52 -13.47
C GLY A 399 0.42 -2.21 -13.76
N TYR A 400 1.62 -2.09 -13.20
CA TYR A 400 2.39 -0.84 -13.22
C TYR A 400 2.79 -0.39 -14.64
N GLY A 401 3.13 -1.31 -15.54
CA GLY A 401 3.55 -0.97 -16.92
C GLY A 401 2.46 -0.25 -17.72
N PRO A 402 1.26 -0.83 -17.88
CA PRO A 402 0.12 -0.16 -18.51
C PRO A 402 -0.27 1.16 -17.82
N THR A 403 -0.30 1.21 -16.49
CA THR A 403 -0.57 2.46 -15.75
C THR A 403 0.44 3.55 -16.10
N VAL A 404 1.73 3.22 -16.23
CA VAL A 404 2.77 4.16 -16.67
C VAL A 404 2.52 4.67 -18.08
N ALA A 405 2.06 3.81 -19.00
CA ALA A 405 1.76 4.21 -20.37
C ALA A 405 0.65 5.28 -20.39
N PHE A 406 -0.44 5.06 -19.65
CA PHE A 406 -1.54 6.04 -19.56
C PHE A 406 -1.15 7.31 -18.78
N ILE A 407 -0.34 7.21 -17.72
CA ILE A 407 0.22 8.40 -17.04
C ILE A 407 1.07 9.22 -18.02
N THR A 408 1.89 8.56 -18.83
CA THR A 408 2.75 9.23 -19.81
C THR A 408 1.89 9.90 -20.88
N CYS A 409 0.85 9.23 -21.37
CA CYS A 409 -0.11 9.80 -22.32
C CYS A 409 -0.84 11.02 -21.76
N SER A 410 -1.36 10.92 -20.54
CA SER A 410 -2.05 12.01 -19.84
C SER A 410 -1.13 13.22 -19.63
N ALA A 411 0.11 12.98 -19.18
CA ALA A 411 1.09 14.05 -18.97
C ALA A 411 1.53 14.74 -20.28
N LEU A 412 1.74 13.97 -21.35
CA LEU A 412 2.14 14.51 -22.65
C LEU A 412 1.01 15.31 -23.30
N ALA A 413 -0.26 14.96 -23.05
CA ALA A 413 -1.41 15.69 -23.57
C ALA A 413 -1.44 17.15 -23.07
N LEU A 414 -1.02 17.38 -21.82
CA LEU A 414 -0.95 18.72 -21.23
C LEU A 414 0.29 19.50 -21.68
N GLN A 415 1.44 18.85 -21.83
CA GLN A 415 2.71 19.54 -22.13
C GLN A 415 2.93 19.85 -23.62
N SER A 416 2.35 19.05 -24.50
CA SER A 416 2.56 19.16 -25.95
C SER A 416 1.82 20.33 -26.60
N ILE A 417 1.08 21.13 -25.84
CA ILE A 417 0.19 22.19 -26.36
C ILE A 417 1.00 23.30 -27.02
N ASP A 418 2.08 23.74 -26.38
CA ASP A 418 2.91 24.87 -26.86
C ASP A 418 4.29 24.45 -27.39
N SER A 419 4.58 23.14 -27.42
CA SER A 419 5.94 22.63 -27.64
C SER A 419 6.02 21.63 -28.81
N ASN A 420 7.18 21.58 -29.46
CA ASN A 420 7.44 20.64 -30.55
C ASN A 420 7.25 19.19 -30.07
N ILE A 421 6.18 18.56 -30.53
CA ILE A 421 5.75 17.22 -30.11
C ILE A 421 6.90 16.20 -30.18
N PRO A 422 7.70 16.10 -31.26
CA PRO A 422 8.79 15.13 -31.33
C PRO A 422 9.91 15.39 -30.30
N VAL A 423 10.19 16.65 -29.97
CA VAL A 423 11.25 17.02 -29.04
C VAL A 423 10.90 16.58 -27.62
N VAL A 424 9.66 16.86 -27.18
CA VAL A 424 9.20 16.47 -25.84
C VAL A 424 9.13 14.95 -25.68
N LEU A 425 8.68 14.24 -26.72
CA LEU A 425 8.66 12.77 -26.73
C LEU A 425 10.07 12.19 -26.60
N THR A 426 11.03 12.70 -27.37
CA THR A 426 12.43 12.24 -27.33
C THR A 426 13.09 12.55 -25.99
N GLN A 427 12.88 13.75 -25.44
CA GLN A 427 13.38 14.11 -24.10
C GLN A 427 12.81 13.20 -23.02
N ARG A 428 11.53 12.85 -23.11
CA ARG A 428 10.89 11.91 -22.17
C ARG A 428 11.53 10.53 -22.22
N LEU A 429 11.86 10.03 -23.41
CA LEU A 429 12.57 8.76 -23.57
C LEU A 429 13.98 8.82 -22.94
N ILE A 430 14.76 9.84 -23.29
CA ILE A 430 16.14 10.02 -22.79
C ILE A 430 16.17 10.10 -21.26
N TYR A 431 15.34 10.96 -20.65
CA TYR A 431 15.31 11.11 -19.19
C TYR A 431 14.81 9.86 -18.47
N THR A 432 13.93 9.08 -19.08
CA THR A 432 13.49 7.79 -18.51
C THR A 432 14.62 6.77 -18.53
N LEU A 433 15.37 6.69 -19.64
CA LEU A 433 16.52 5.79 -19.74
C LEU A 433 17.65 6.18 -18.78
N LEU A 434 17.99 7.47 -18.70
CA LEU A 434 18.96 8.00 -17.74
C LEU A 434 18.51 7.74 -16.30
N GLY A 435 17.24 8.00 -15.98
CA GLY A 435 16.68 7.72 -14.66
C GLY A 435 16.74 6.23 -14.31
N GLY A 436 16.52 5.35 -15.29
CA GLY A 436 16.73 3.90 -15.16
C GLY A 436 18.17 3.56 -14.84
N GLY A 437 19.13 4.09 -15.59
CA GLY A 437 20.56 3.91 -15.34
C GLY A 437 20.97 4.34 -13.93
N ILE A 438 20.57 5.55 -13.51
CA ILE A 438 20.83 6.07 -12.17
C ILE A 438 20.22 5.14 -11.11
N ALA A 439 18.95 4.75 -11.26
CA ALA A 439 18.27 3.88 -10.29
C ALA A 439 18.97 2.51 -10.16
N LEU A 440 19.43 1.91 -11.26
CA LEU A 440 20.15 0.64 -11.24
C LEU A 440 21.53 0.77 -10.59
N LEU A 441 22.29 1.81 -10.92
CA LEU A 441 23.60 2.09 -10.33
C LEU A 441 23.47 2.35 -8.82
N SER A 442 22.56 3.23 -8.41
CA SER A 442 22.32 3.53 -7.01
C SER A 442 21.89 2.29 -6.22
N ASN A 443 21.07 1.44 -6.81
CA ASN A 443 20.63 0.20 -6.16
C ASN A 443 21.77 -0.82 -5.99
N ARG A 444 22.79 -0.78 -6.86
CA ARG A 444 23.97 -1.64 -6.77
C ARG A 444 25.01 -1.11 -5.77
N TYR A 445 25.27 0.19 -5.75
CA TYR A 445 26.39 0.78 -5.01
C TYR A 445 26.01 1.47 -3.70
N ILE A 446 24.80 2.02 -3.57
CA ILE A 446 24.41 2.84 -2.41
C ILE A 446 23.48 2.03 -1.50
N PHE A 447 24.01 1.55 -0.37
CA PHE A 447 23.28 0.78 0.65
C PHE A 447 22.35 -0.33 0.10
N PRO A 448 22.88 -1.37 -0.57
CA PRO A 448 22.05 -2.44 -1.12
C PRO A 448 21.32 -3.18 0.01
N VAL A 449 19.99 -3.20 -0.08
CA VAL A 449 19.14 -4.01 0.79
C VAL A 449 18.77 -5.29 0.07
N ARG A 450 19.52 -6.35 0.35
CA ARG A 450 19.27 -7.71 -0.16
C ARG A 450 18.16 -8.37 0.64
N LEU A 451 17.24 -9.10 -0.01
CA LEU A 451 16.12 -9.74 0.67
C LEU A 451 16.60 -10.71 1.77
N GLN A 452 17.60 -11.54 1.47
CA GLN A 452 18.11 -12.55 2.41
C GLN A 452 18.55 -11.96 3.77
N LYS A 453 19.27 -10.83 3.75
CA LYS A 453 19.70 -10.16 4.99
C LYS A 453 18.53 -9.52 5.74
N GLN A 454 17.53 -9.02 5.00
CA GLN A 454 16.31 -8.47 5.60
C GLN A 454 15.48 -9.57 6.28
N MET A 455 15.43 -10.76 5.69
CA MET A 455 14.75 -11.91 6.25
C MET A 455 15.40 -12.39 7.55
N GLN A 456 16.74 -12.48 7.60
CA GLN A 456 17.47 -12.78 8.85
C GLN A 456 17.17 -11.74 9.95
N TYR A 457 17.15 -10.46 9.59
CA TYR A 457 16.79 -9.39 10.54
C TYR A 457 15.34 -9.51 11.03
N LEU A 458 14.43 -9.94 10.17
CA LEU A 458 13.02 -10.14 10.52
C LEU A 458 12.83 -11.28 11.53
N PHE A 459 13.59 -12.36 11.39
CA PHE A 459 13.61 -13.46 12.36
C PHE A 459 14.19 -13.04 13.71
N GLU A 460 15.26 -12.24 13.71
CA GLU A 460 15.81 -11.68 14.94
C GLU A 460 14.77 -10.81 15.67
N LEU A 461 14.02 -9.98 14.92
CA LEU A 461 12.92 -9.20 15.49
C LEU A 461 11.81 -10.08 16.08
N LEU A 462 11.42 -11.15 15.38
CA LEU A 462 10.42 -12.10 15.89
C LEU A 462 10.91 -12.75 17.19
N ARG A 463 12.19 -13.16 17.26
CA ARG A 463 12.80 -13.70 18.48
C ARG A 463 12.76 -12.69 19.63
N THR A 464 13.18 -11.45 19.40
CA THR A 464 13.12 -10.40 20.43
C THR A 464 11.68 -10.15 20.91
N LEU A 465 10.69 -10.23 20.02
CA LEU A 465 9.27 -10.09 20.41
C LEU A 465 8.80 -11.24 21.31
N ARG A 466 9.25 -12.48 21.06
CA ARG A 466 8.94 -13.62 21.95
C ARG A 466 9.57 -13.44 23.33
N GLU A 467 10.82 -13.01 23.38
CA GLU A 467 11.53 -12.72 24.65
C GLU A 467 10.78 -11.64 25.44
N GLN A 468 10.31 -10.57 24.78
CA GLN A 468 9.48 -9.53 25.41
C GLN A 468 8.12 -10.04 25.89
N LEU A 469 7.45 -10.91 25.12
CA LEU A 469 6.18 -11.52 25.54
C LEU A 469 6.35 -12.40 26.78
N ALA A 470 7.44 -13.18 26.85
CA ALA A 470 7.78 -14.00 27.99
C ALA A 470 8.10 -13.15 29.24
N GLU A 471 8.89 -12.08 29.07
CA GLU A 471 9.25 -11.15 30.15
C GLU A 471 8.01 -10.46 30.74
N ILE A 472 7.08 -10.01 29.89
CA ILE A 472 5.82 -9.41 30.35
C ILE A 472 5.00 -10.43 31.16
N GLY A 473 4.98 -11.69 30.72
CA GLY A 473 4.29 -12.78 31.43
C GLY A 473 4.79 -12.99 32.86
N ILE A 474 6.08 -12.71 33.12
CA ILE A 474 6.75 -12.88 34.42
C ILE A 474 6.59 -11.62 35.29
N HIS A 475 6.68 -10.43 34.72
CA HIS A 475 6.82 -9.17 35.49
C HIS A 475 5.55 -8.36 35.70
N THR A 476 4.40 -8.80 35.17
CA THR A 476 3.13 -8.06 35.30
C THR A 476 2.04 -8.87 35.99
N THR A 477 1.24 -8.20 36.83
CA THR A 477 0.09 -8.82 37.50
C THR A 477 -1.07 -9.01 36.51
N PRO A 478 -1.92 -10.05 36.69
CA PRO A 478 -3.14 -10.21 35.90
C PRO A 478 -4.07 -9.02 36.16
N GLY A 479 -4.43 -8.26 35.12
CA GLY A 479 -5.42 -7.16 35.21
C GLY A 479 -4.90 -5.75 34.96
N ASP A 480 -3.58 -5.53 34.84
CA ASP A 480 -3.04 -4.20 34.49
C ASP A 480 -3.37 -3.82 33.03
N ASP A 481 -4.03 -2.68 32.82
CA ASP A 481 -4.33 -2.15 31.49
C ASP A 481 -3.05 -1.84 30.69
N SER A 482 -1.94 -1.52 31.37
CA SER A 482 -0.62 -1.35 30.74
C SER A 482 -0.10 -2.67 30.15
N ARG A 483 -0.29 -3.78 30.86
CA ARG A 483 0.07 -5.13 30.40
C ARG A 483 -0.71 -5.50 29.15
N ARG A 484 -2.04 -5.36 29.18
CA ARG A 484 -2.93 -5.66 28.03
C ARG A 484 -2.50 -4.90 26.78
N HIS A 485 -2.24 -3.60 26.93
CA HIS A 485 -1.78 -2.76 25.83
C HIS A 485 -0.45 -3.22 25.22
N GLN A 486 0.52 -3.61 26.05
CA GLN A 486 1.82 -4.11 25.58
C GLN A 486 1.67 -5.43 24.84
N ILE A 487 0.85 -6.35 25.37
CA ILE A 487 0.56 -7.65 24.75
C ILE A 487 -0.08 -7.45 23.37
N ASP A 488 -1.15 -6.66 23.27
CA ASP A 488 -1.83 -6.38 21.98
C ASP A 488 -0.87 -5.80 20.94
N GLN A 489 0.05 -4.93 21.37
CA GLN A 489 1.05 -4.33 20.51
C GLN A 489 2.06 -5.35 20.00
N LEU A 490 2.52 -6.27 20.84
CA LEU A 490 3.49 -7.30 20.47
C LEU A 490 2.85 -8.38 19.59
N ILE A 491 1.62 -8.79 19.89
CA ILE A 491 0.86 -9.77 19.10
C ILE A 491 0.69 -9.30 17.67
N ILE A 492 0.18 -8.08 17.45
CA ILE A 492 -0.01 -7.59 16.08
C ILE A 492 1.32 -7.42 15.36
N LYS A 493 2.36 -6.91 16.04
CA LYS A 493 3.70 -6.81 15.44
C LYS A 493 4.18 -8.19 14.99
N SER A 494 4.03 -9.19 15.84
CA SER A 494 4.42 -10.56 15.54
C SER A 494 3.69 -11.10 14.31
N TYR A 495 2.37 -10.93 14.24
CA TYR A 495 1.58 -11.35 13.07
C TYR A 495 2.01 -10.63 11.79
N LEU A 496 2.14 -9.30 11.83
CA LEU A 496 2.51 -8.49 10.66
C LEU A 496 3.93 -8.80 10.18
N LEU A 497 4.86 -9.10 11.09
CA LEU A 497 6.23 -9.49 10.74
C LEU A 497 6.26 -10.93 10.19
N SER A 498 5.50 -11.86 10.76
CA SER A 498 5.38 -13.25 10.26
C SER A 498 4.82 -13.27 8.84
N THR A 499 3.69 -12.60 8.61
CA THR A 499 3.06 -12.50 7.28
C THR A 499 4.03 -11.89 6.28
N ARG A 500 4.80 -10.89 6.70
CA ARG A 500 5.82 -10.28 5.83
C ARG A 500 6.97 -11.23 5.54
N ALA A 501 7.38 -12.05 6.50
CA ALA A 501 8.43 -13.05 6.30
C ALA A 501 7.99 -14.08 5.27
N GLU A 502 6.74 -14.53 5.35
CA GLU A 502 6.08 -15.43 4.39
C GLU A 502 6.05 -14.79 2.99
N ASP A 503 5.51 -13.57 2.86
CA ASP A 503 5.46 -12.83 1.58
C ASP A 503 6.86 -12.71 0.94
N LEU A 504 7.90 -12.48 1.74
CA LEU A 504 9.28 -12.35 1.27
C LEU A 504 9.84 -13.71 0.84
N GLN A 505 9.61 -14.77 1.62
CA GLN A 505 10.06 -16.14 1.33
C GLN A 505 9.41 -16.69 0.05
N GLU A 506 8.11 -16.45 -0.16
CA GLU A 506 7.40 -16.82 -1.39
C GLU A 506 7.95 -16.08 -2.62
N SER A 507 8.40 -14.84 -2.43
CA SER A 507 8.92 -14.03 -3.54
C SER A 507 10.34 -14.36 -3.97
N LEU A 508 11.09 -15.12 -3.16
CA LEU A 508 12.46 -15.51 -3.45
C LEU A 508 12.50 -16.69 -4.43
N PRO A 509 13.47 -16.72 -5.38
CA PRO A 509 13.75 -17.90 -6.17
C PRO A 509 14.07 -19.11 -5.28
N GLU A 510 13.68 -20.33 -5.68
CA GLU A 510 13.90 -21.58 -4.92
C GLU A 510 15.32 -21.70 -4.32
N MET A 511 16.36 -21.38 -5.11
CA MET A 511 17.76 -21.47 -4.66
C MET A 511 18.17 -20.43 -3.60
N GLN A 512 17.35 -19.42 -3.32
CA GLN A 512 17.63 -18.34 -2.38
C GLN A 512 16.71 -18.35 -1.14
N LYS A 513 15.74 -19.28 -1.09
CA LYS A 513 14.85 -19.49 0.06
C LYS A 513 15.67 -19.92 1.29
N HIS A 514 15.28 -19.44 2.47
CA HIS A 514 15.93 -19.86 3.71
C HIS A 514 15.52 -21.28 4.06
N SER A 515 16.48 -22.18 4.25
CA SER A 515 16.23 -23.58 4.62
C SER A 515 15.47 -23.69 5.95
N ASP A 516 15.90 -22.90 6.94
CA ASP A 516 15.39 -23.03 8.31
C ASP A 516 14.11 -22.21 8.55
N PHE A 517 13.47 -21.70 7.48
CA PHE A 517 12.29 -20.84 7.59
C PHE A 517 11.13 -21.57 8.27
N GLU A 518 10.84 -22.79 7.83
CA GLU A 518 9.73 -23.59 8.35
C GLU A 518 9.94 -23.98 9.82
N ASP A 519 11.17 -24.35 10.19
CA ASP A 519 11.50 -24.67 11.58
C ASP A 519 11.35 -23.47 12.50
N ALA A 520 11.85 -22.30 12.06
CA ALA A 520 11.70 -21.05 12.82
C ALA A 520 10.23 -20.63 12.94
N ARG A 521 9.45 -20.82 11.88
CA ARG A 521 7.99 -20.58 11.86
C ARG A 521 7.29 -21.50 12.84
N LYS A 522 7.59 -22.80 12.81
CA LYS A 522 7.03 -23.82 13.71
C LYS A 522 7.26 -23.45 15.18
N GLN A 523 8.52 -23.18 15.55
CA GLN A 523 8.87 -22.75 16.91
C GLN A 523 8.14 -21.48 17.36
N HIS A 524 7.95 -20.54 16.44
CA HIS A 524 7.25 -19.30 16.72
C HIS A 524 5.75 -19.52 16.97
N MET A 525 5.10 -20.37 16.17
CA MET A 525 3.69 -20.71 16.32
C MET A 525 3.43 -21.53 17.59
N GLU A 526 4.30 -22.50 17.92
CA GLU A 526 4.20 -23.27 19.17
C GLU A 526 4.32 -22.39 20.41
N PHE A 527 5.26 -21.43 20.41
CA PHE A 527 5.38 -20.44 21.48
C PHE A 527 4.11 -19.59 21.62
N LEU A 528 3.53 -19.12 20.51
CA LEU A 528 2.32 -18.32 20.54
C LEU A 528 1.09 -19.12 20.99
N ALA A 529 0.98 -20.39 20.58
CA ALA A 529 -0.09 -21.29 20.98
C ALA A 529 -0.05 -21.56 22.49
N SER A 530 1.12 -21.91 23.02
CA SER A 530 1.33 -22.10 24.46
C SER A 530 1.07 -20.81 25.25
N TYR A 531 1.53 -19.66 24.75
CA TYR A 531 1.27 -18.36 25.37
C TYR A 531 -0.22 -18.01 25.43
N LEU A 532 -0.96 -18.22 24.32
CA LEU A 532 -2.40 -17.94 24.29
C LEU A 532 -3.17 -18.86 25.24
N ALA A 533 -2.81 -20.13 25.32
CA ALA A 533 -3.43 -21.10 26.21
C ALA A 533 -3.17 -20.79 27.70
N GLN A 534 -1.98 -20.29 28.06
CA GLN A 534 -1.62 -19.98 29.45
C GLN A 534 -2.08 -18.59 29.93
N TYR A 535 -2.05 -17.58 29.06
CA TYR A 535 -2.12 -16.17 29.49
C TYR A 535 -3.33 -15.38 29.01
N MET A 536 -4.04 -15.85 27.98
CA MET A 536 -5.34 -15.29 27.60
C MET A 536 -6.50 -16.20 28.03
N ALA A 537 -6.20 -17.24 28.82
CA ALA A 537 -7.17 -17.98 29.59
C ALA A 537 -7.54 -17.21 30.86
#